data_AF-A0A510HH39-F1
#
_entry.id   AF-A0A510HH39-F1
#
_cell.length_a   1.000
_cell.length_b   1.000
_cell.length_c   1.000
_cell.angle_alpha   90.00
_cell.angle_beta   90.00
_cell.angle_gamma   90.00
#
_symmetry.space_group_name_H-M   'P 1'
#
loop_
_entity.id
_entity.type
_entity.pdbx_description
1 polymer ?
#
loop_
_entity_poly.entity_id
_entity_poly.type
_entity_poly.pdbx_seq_one_letter_code
_entity_poly.pdbx_strand_id
1 'polypeptide(L)'
;MDVEAIIFGLERLARGQLERVEAALKRRLRELGAEGTVGSGGQPVSGVMEYRPHADGMLQAEVRYHVRKDGSVKKQGPYWYFRYHEGGRQKKLYLGRTDDPEGALARKRAEA
;
A
#
# COMPACT_ATOMS: atom_id res chain seq x y z
N MET A 1 -22.06 5.72 20.14
CA MET A 1 -22.33 6.81 19.19
C MET A 1 -22.92 6.15 17.97
N ASP A 2 -24.07 6.62 17.50
CA ASP A 2 -24.78 6.03 16.37
C ASP A 2 -24.21 6.58 15.06
N VAL A 3 -23.72 5.71 14.18
CA VAL A 3 -23.10 6.09 12.91
C VAL A 3 -24.12 6.66 11.95
N GLU A 4 -25.34 6.14 11.95
CA GLU A 4 -26.41 6.60 11.05
C GLU A 4 -26.84 8.03 11.40
N ALA A 5 -26.92 8.35 12.69
CA ALA A 5 -27.18 9.70 13.16
C ALA A 5 -26.07 10.71 12.74
N ILE A 6 -24.80 10.26 12.69
CA ILE A 6 -23.70 11.10 12.19
C ILE A 6 -23.86 11.35 10.71
N ILE A 7 -24.12 10.30 9.92
CA ILE A 7 -24.26 10.39 8.45
C ILE A 7 -25.41 11.34 8.09
N PHE A 8 -26.58 11.15 8.71
CA PHE A 8 -27.72 12.04 8.50
C PHE A 8 -27.42 13.50 8.91
N GLY A 9 -26.62 13.68 9.97
CA GLY A 9 -26.16 15.01 10.39
C GLY A 9 -25.29 15.73 9.36
N LEU A 10 -24.54 15.00 8.51
CA LEU A 10 -23.66 15.60 7.50
C LEU A 10 -24.44 16.38 6.44
N GLU A 11 -25.65 15.94 6.10
CA GLU A 11 -26.50 16.60 5.09
C GLU A 11 -26.86 18.04 5.45
N ARG A 12 -26.78 18.39 6.74
CA ARG A 12 -27.17 19.68 7.29
C ARG A 12 -25.98 20.63 7.50
N LEU A 13 -24.76 20.18 7.18
CA LEU A 13 -23.54 20.95 7.40
C LEU A 13 -23.18 21.82 6.20
N ALA A 14 -22.70 23.03 6.49
CA ALA A 14 -22.11 23.89 5.48
C ALA A 14 -20.76 23.33 5.01
N ARG A 15 -20.32 23.72 3.80
CA ARG A 15 -19.06 23.27 3.19
C ARG A 15 -17.85 23.33 4.14
N GLY A 16 -17.63 24.46 4.80
CA GLY A 16 -16.49 24.61 5.72
C GLY A 16 -16.56 23.70 6.96
N GLN A 17 -17.78 23.30 7.37
CA GLN A 17 -17.98 22.33 8.44
C GLN A 17 -17.70 20.91 7.94
N LEU A 18 -18.12 20.57 6.72
CA LEU A 18 -17.80 19.29 6.08
C LEU A 18 -16.30 19.10 5.88
N GLU A 19 -15.58 20.13 5.42
CA GLU A 19 -14.11 20.10 5.30
C GLU A 19 -13.43 19.81 6.65
N ARG A 20 -14.00 20.34 7.74
CA ARG A 20 -13.51 20.13 9.11
C ARG A 20 -13.77 18.70 9.61
N VAL A 21 -14.94 18.13 9.28
CA VAL A 21 -15.28 16.73 9.55
C VAL A 21 -14.36 15.79 8.78
N GLU A 22 -14.12 16.06 7.50
CA GLU A 22 -13.21 15.27 6.65
C GLU A 22 -11.79 15.25 7.24
N ALA A 23 -11.27 16.39 7.68
CA ALA A 23 -9.96 16.47 8.32
C ALA A 23 -9.88 15.65 9.63
N ALA A 24 -10.95 15.66 10.43
CA ALA A 24 -11.03 14.89 11.67
C ALA A 24 -11.14 13.39 11.41
N LEU A 25 -11.96 12.98 10.43
CA LEU A 25 -12.10 11.58 10.02
C LEU A 25 -10.78 11.03 9.51
N LYS A 26 -10.11 11.76 8.59
CA LYS A 26 -8.78 11.39 8.10
C LYS A 26 -7.78 11.24 9.24
N ARG A 27 -7.77 12.15 10.23
CA ARG A 27 -6.90 12.02 11.41
C ARG A 27 -7.21 10.75 12.22
N ARG A 28 -8.49 10.45 12.46
CA ARG A 28 -8.88 9.28 13.24
C ARG A 28 -8.55 7.96 12.54
N LEU A 29 -8.77 7.87 11.23
CA LEU A 29 -8.43 6.69 10.46
C LEU A 29 -6.92 6.41 10.46
N ARG A 30 -6.09 7.47 10.46
CA ARG A 30 -4.63 7.35 10.62
C ARG A 30 -4.24 6.80 12.00
N GLU A 31 -4.83 7.31 13.07
CA GLU A 31 -4.59 6.82 14.44
C GLU A 31 -4.97 5.34 14.60
N LEU A 32 -6.02 4.90 13.91
CA LEU A 32 -6.53 3.54 13.97
C LEU A 32 -5.77 2.55 13.05
N GLY A 33 -4.74 3.00 12.34
CA GLY A 33 -3.94 2.13 11.46
C GLY A 33 -4.72 1.53 10.29
N ALA A 34 -5.92 2.05 10.00
CA ALA A 34 -6.81 1.58 8.95
C ALA A 34 -6.40 2.15 7.58
N GLU A 35 -5.15 1.89 7.22
CA GLU A 35 -4.66 1.35 5.95
C GLU A 35 -3.15 1.30 6.11
N GLY A 36 -2.59 0.10 6.02
CA GLY A 36 -1.19 -0.17 6.32
C GLY A 36 -0.26 0.89 5.72
N THR A 37 0.61 1.43 6.58
CA THR A 37 1.69 2.38 6.31
C THR A 37 1.26 3.85 6.12
N VAL A 38 1.06 4.56 7.23
CA VAL A 38 0.93 6.03 7.26
C VAL A 38 2.24 6.64 7.76
N GLY A 39 2.80 7.58 7.00
CA GLY A 39 4.07 8.26 7.30
C GLY A 39 3.86 9.52 8.14
N SER A 40 4.96 10.16 8.54
CA SER A 40 4.88 11.43 9.26
C SER A 40 4.14 12.48 8.41
N GLY A 41 3.07 13.07 8.95
CA GLY A 41 2.18 13.98 8.21
C GLY A 41 0.92 13.32 7.63
N GLY A 42 0.73 12.01 7.82
CA GLY A 42 -0.54 11.35 7.53
C GLY A 42 -0.76 10.90 6.08
N GLN A 43 0.33 10.75 5.32
CA GLN A 43 0.30 10.29 3.94
C GLN A 43 0.57 8.78 3.86
N PRO A 44 -0.07 8.03 2.94
CA PRO A 44 0.26 6.64 2.68
C PRO A 44 1.73 6.48 2.26
N VAL A 45 2.42 5.47 2.79
CA VAL A 45 3.84 5.20 2.54
C VAL A 45 3.97 3.96 1.67
N SER A 46 4.97 3.94 0.80
CA SER A 46 5.28 2.72 0.05
C SER A 46 5.72 1.61 1.02
N GLY A 47 5.28 0.37 0.79
CA GLY A 47 5.50 -0.70 1.76
C GLY A 47 5.29 -2.10 1.19
N VAL A 48 5.78 -3.09 1.93
CA VAL A 48 5.53 -4.50 1.63
C VAL A 48 4.14 -4.86 2.13
N MET A 49 3.32 -5.37 1.22
CA MET A 49 1.98 -5.88 1.52
C MET A 49 2.01 -7.36 1.90
N GLU A 50 2.94 -8.13 1.30
CA GLU A 50 2.96 -9.58 1.44
C GLU A 50 4.37 -10.15 1.29
N TYR A 51 4.65 -11.17 2.10
CA TYR A 51 5.81 -12.06 1.96
C TYR A 51 5.32 -13.49 1.76
N ARG A 52 5.87 -14.22 0.78
CA ARG A 52 5.63 -15.66 0.58
C ARG A 52 6.95 -16.41 0.43
N PRO A 53 7.28 -17.34 1.34
CA PRO A 53 8.42 -18.23 1.13
C PRO A 53 8.22 -19.04 -0.15
N HIS A 54 9.24 -19.10 -1.00
CA HIS A 54 9.19 -19.88 -2.24
C HIS A 54 10.58 -20.39 -2.60
N ALA A 55 10.73 -21.72 -2.65
CA ALA A 55 12.00 -22.41 -2.92
C ALA A 55 13.16 -21.89 -2.03
N ASP A 56 14.18 -21.30 -2.66
CA ASP A 56 15.41 -20.77 -2.06
C ASP A 56 15.31 -19.30 -1.63
N GLY A 57 14.10 -18.73 -1.62
CA GLY A 57 13.92 -17.32 -1.34
C GLY A 57 12.51 -16.93 -0.90
N MET A 58 12.20 -15.67 -1.14
CA MET A 58 11.00 -15.00 -0.65
C MET A 58 10.42 -14.13 -1.76
N LEU A 59 9.16 -14.38 -2.12
CA LEU A 59 8.36 -13.48 -2.92
C LEU A 59 7.86 -12.34 -2.03
N GLN A 60 7.99 -11.10 -2.51
CA GLN A 60 7.68 -9.87 -1.78
C GLN A 60 6.80 -8.98 -2.65
N ALA A 61 5.56 -8.74 -2.24
CA ALA A 61 4.64 -7.83 -2.91
C ALA A 61 4.76 -6.42 -2.31
N GLU A 62 5.12 -5.43 -3.12
CA GLU A 62 5.28 -4.04 -2.68
C GLU A 62 4.25 -3.11 -3.33
N VAL A 63 3.58 -2.29 -2.52
CA VAL A 63 2.81 -1.15 -3.00
C VAL A 63 3.65 0.11 -2.93
N ARG A 64 3.47 1.00 -3.92
CA ARG A 64 4.07 2.33 -3.90
C ARG A 64 3.01 3.41 -3.89
N TYR A 65 3.21 4.40 -3.04
CA TYR A 65 2.38 5.61 -3.01
C TYR A 65 3.23 6.81 -3.41
N HIS A 66 2.71 7.62 -4.33
CA HIS A 66 3.31 8.87 -4.76
C HIS A 66 2.35 10.01 -4.48
N VAL A 67 2.84 11.02 -3.76
CA VAL A 67 2.08 12.25 -3.52
C VAL A 67 2.40 13.23 -4.64
N ARG A 68 1.37 13.71 -5.33
CA ARG A 68 1.49 14.74 -6.36
C ARG A 68 1.58 16.14 -5.72
N LYS A 69 2.00 17.13 -6.52
CA LYS A 69 2.10 18.54 -6.08
C LYS A 69 0.78 19.12 -5.57
N ASP A 70 -0.36 18.61 -6.04
CA ASP A 70 -1.72 19.00 -5.61
C ASP A 70 -2.20 18.29 -4.33
N GLY A 71 -1.34 17.47 -3.70
CA GLY A 71 -1.68 16.68 -2.52
C GLY A 71 -2.43 15.38 -2.81
N SER A 72 -2.78 15.07 -4.05
CA SER A 72 -3.40 13.79 -4.41
C SER A 72 -2.42 12.64 -4.30
N VAL A 73 -2.92 11.47 -3.86
CA VAL A 73 -2.11 10.25 -3.70
C VAL A 73 -2.35 9.31 -4.88
N LYS A 74 -1.29 8.83 -5.52
CA LYS A 74 -1.33 7.79 -6.54
C LYS A 74 -0.75 6.49 -5.98
N LYS A 75 -1.60 5.46 -5.86
CA LYS A 75 -1.21 4.09 -5.55
C LYS A 75 -0.73 3.37 -6.81
N GLN A 76 0.35 2.60 -6.71
CA GLN A 76 0.90 1.75 -7.78
C GLN A 76 1.28 0.38 -7.22
N GLY A 77 1.15 -0.66 -8.05
CA GLY A 77 1.40 -2.06 -7.67
C GLY A 77 0.12 -2.87 -7.39
N PRO A 78 0.23 -3.99 -6.65
CA PRO A 78 1.45 -4.51 -6.06
C PRO A 78 2.46 -4.96 -7.12
N TYR A 79 3.72 -4.68 -6.85
CA TYR A 79 4.87 -5.12 -7.62
C TYR A 79 5.54 -6.28 -6.91
N TRP A 80 5.78 -7.36 -7.64
CA TRP A 80 6.42 -8.54 -7.09
C TRP A 80 7.92 -8.49 -7.28
N TYR A 81 8.62 -8.92 -6.23
CA TYR A 81 10.04 -9.19 -6.25
C TYR A 81 10.32 -10.56 -5.66
N PHE A 82 11.39 -11.21 -6.11
CA PHE A 82 11.92 -12.41 -5.48
C PHE A 82 13.29 -12.10 -4.86
N ARG A 83 13.43 -12.34 -3.56
CA ARG A 83 14.67 -12.15 -2.81
C ARG A 83 15.24 -13.51 -2.43
N TYR A 84 16.50 -13.76 -2.77
CA TYR A 84 17.16 -15.04 -2.54
C TYR A 84 18.64 -14.82 -2.21
N HIS A 85 19.32 -15.86 -1.76
CA HIS A 85 20.75 -15.82 -1.49
C HIS A 85 21.50 -16.66 -2.53
N GLU A 86 22.58 -16.10 -3.07
CA GLU A 86 23.47 -16.79 -4.00
C GLU A 86 24.91 -16.33 -3.75
N GLY A 87 25.83 -17.29 -3.61
CA GLY A 87 27.24 -16.98 -3.30
C GLY A 87 27.41 -16.17 -2.00
N GLY A 88 26.57 -16.42 -0.99
CA GLY A 88 26.57 -15.69 0.28
C GLY A 88 26.02 -14.26 0.22
N ARG A 89 25.53 -13.81 -0.94
CA ARG A 89 24.95 -12.46 -1.12
C ARG A 89 23.46 -12.53 -1.36
N GLN A 90 22.72 -11.57 -0.80
CA GLN A 90 21.31 -11.42 -1.11
C GLN A 90 21.13 -10.78 -2.49
N LYS A 91 20.34 -11.41 -3.35
CA LYS A 91 19.91 -10.92 -4.65
C LYS A 91 18.42 -10.58 -4.63
N LYS A 92 18.00 -9.71 -5.55
CA LYS A 92 16.60 -9.30 -5.73
C LYS A 92 16.28 -9.30 -7.23
N LEU A 93 15.22 -10.00 -7.61
CA LEU A 93 14.71 -10.07 -8.98
C LEU A 93 13.35 -9.39 -9.04
N TYR A 94 13.13 -8.53 -10.02
CA TYR A 94 11.85 -7.86 -10.24
C TYR A 94 10.95 -8.71 -11.15
N LEU A 95 9.74 -9.00 -10.68
CA LEU A 95 8.75 -9.84 -11.38
C LEU A 95 7.60 -9.02 -11.99
N GLY A 96 7.53 -7.73 -11.69
CA GLY A 96 6.47 -6.86 -12.23
C GLY A 96 5.15 -6.95 -11.49
N ARG A 97 4.09 -6.44 -12.12
CA ARG A 97 2.71 -6.58 -11.64
C ARG A 97 2.15 -7.87 -12.22
N THR A 98 1.80 -8.83 -11.35
CA THR A 98 1.28 -10.14 -11.72
C THR A 98 0.41 -10.68 -10.59
N ASP A 99 -0.56 -11.51 -10.93
CA ASP A 99 -1.37 -12.33 -10.02
C ASP A 99 -0.71 -13.69 -9.76
N ASP A 100 0.10 -14.18 -10.70
CA ASP A 100 0.94 -15.38 -10.60
C ASP A 100 2.44 -15.00 -10.47
N PRO A 101 2.94 -14.73 -9.26
CA PRO A 101 4.35 -14.40 -9.04
C PRO A 101 5.28 -15.62 -9.15
N GLU A 102 4.77 -16.83 -8.91
CA GLU A 102 5.57 -18.07 -9.01
C GLU A 102 5.87 -18.40 -10.47
N GLY A 103 4.87 -18.38 -11.34
CA GLY A 103 5.09 -18.56 -12.78
C GLY A 103 5.89 -17.41 -13.39
N ALA A 104 5.74 -16.17 -12.91
CA ALA A 104 6.59 -15.06 -13.33
C ALA A 104 8.07 -15.29 -12.95
N LEU A 105 8.33 -15.81 -11.75
CA LEU A 105 9.68 -16.20 -11.33
C LEU A 105 10.23 -17.35 -12.19
N ALA A 106 9.42 -18.38 -12.47
CA ALA A 106 9.83 -19.50 -13.30
C ALA A 106 10.23 -19.04 -14.71
N ARG A 107 9.42 -18.20 -15.35
CA ARG A 107 9.74 -17.60 -16.66
C ARG A 107 11.04 -16.80 -16.60
N LYS A 108 11.21 -15.95 -15.59
CA LYS A 108 12.43 -15.15 -15.43
C LYS A 108 13.69 -15.97 -15.19
N ARG A 109 13.59 -17.10 -14.50
CA ARG A 109 14.72 -18.01 -14.27
C ARG A 109 15.06 -18.84 -15.50
N ALA A 110 14.09 -19.15 -16.37
CA ALA A 110 14.35 -19.84 -17.62
C ALA A 110 15.01 -18.94 -18.69
N GLU A 111 14.86 -17.62 -18.57
CA GLU A 111 15.50 -16.60 -19.43
C GLU A 111 16.94 -16.24 -19.01
N ALA A 112 17.39 -16.67 -17.82
CA ALA A 112 18.66 -16.28 -17.20
C ALA A 112 19.75 -17.36 -17.38
#